data_AF-A0A0L0TDT9-F1
#
_entry.id   AF-A0A0L0TDT9-F1
#
_cell.length_a   1.000
_cell.length_b   1.000
_cell.length_c   1.000
_cell.angle_alpha   90.00
_cell.angle_beta   90.00
_cell.angle_gamma   90.00
#
_symmetry.space_group_name_H-M   'P 1'
#
loop_
_entity.id
_entity.type
_entity.pdbx_description
1 polymer ?
#
loop_
_entity_poly.entity_id
_entity_poly.type
_entity_poly.pdbx_seq_one_letter_code
_entity_poly.pdbx_strand_id
1 'polypeptide(L)'
;MDMEGCLQRNEKVSIDVIQLGVMDMARGKPVVFLFDFARAAPKQHMGMVAALRSILNDKRRTLAVHAGKRDIDVLKFAFDIQVQHVDRIVDTQLKYKEWAELSVAARAISTTNKALEHCAPSTVDPARTAGLNTVLTACGLQANEHKETMTKVYKKRNHGPVWPKFWDLHKDRTLLLEYAAFDVDQLVQAADILEMRIKALKATLAMLKKGRS
;
A
#
# COMPACT_ATOMS: atom_id res chain seq x y z
N MET A 1 1.12 -5.40 1.79
CA MET A 1 2.58 -5.64 1.89
C MET A 1 3.26 -4.33 1.62
N ASP A 2 4.33 -4.09 2.36
CA ASP A 2 5.27 -2.99 2.15
C ASP A 2 6.69 -3.48 2.47
N MET A 3 7.70 -2.65 2.22
CA MET A 3 9.09 -2.92 2.62
C MET A 3 9.90 -1.67 2.95
N GLU A 4 10.88 -1.89 3.82
CA GLU A 4 11.84 -0.87 4.24
C GLU A 4 13.27 -1.30 3.94
N GLY A 5 14.11 -0.37 3.54
CA GLY A 5 15.52 -0.63 3.21
C GLY A 5 16.11 0.33 2.19
N CYS A 6 17.27 -0.01 1.63
CA CYS A 6 17.87 0.69 0.49
C CYS A 6 17.26 0.14 -0.80
N LEU A 7 16.19 0.75 -1.28
CA LEU A 7 15.42 0.20 -2.41
C LEU A 7 15.80 0.83 -3.76
N GLN A 8 16.92 1.55 -3.84
CA GLN A 8 17.35 2.27 -5.05
C GLN A 8 18.19 1.36 -5.96
N ARG A 9 17.79 1.24 -7.23
CA ARG A 9 18.37 0.31 -8.22
C ARG A 9 19.86 0.55 -8.56
N ASN A 10 20.37 1.74 -8.22
CA ASN A 10 21.76 2.14 -8.52
C ASN A 10 22.69 2.06 -7.29
N GLU A 11 22.12 1.80 -6.12
CA GLU A 11 22.86 1.49 -4.90
C GLU A 11 22.82 -0.03 -4.68
N LYS A 12 23.63 -0.57 -3.75
CA LYS A 12 23.46 -1.96 -3.31
C LYS A 12 22.07 -2.09 -2.67
N VAL A 13 21.09 -2.59 -3.43
CA VAL A 13 19.73 -2.81 -2.94
C VAL A 13 19.78 -3.69 -1.69
N SER A 14 19.17 -3.22 -0.60
CA SER A 14 19.02 -3.98 0.63
C SER A 14 17.57 -3.90 1.11
N ILE A 15 17.02 -5.05 1.45
CA ILE A 15 15.73 -5.15 2.12
C ILE A 15 16.04 -5.38 3.60
N ASP A 16 15.61 -4.45 4.44
CA ASP A 16 15.81 -4.53 5.89
C ASP A 16 14.61 -5.19 6.57
N VAL A 17 13.40 -4.79 6.17
CA VAL A 17 12.15 -5.30 6.73
C VAL A 17 11.12 -5.47 5.60
N ILE A 18 10.38 -6.57 5.62
CA ILE A 18 9.14 -6.72 4.82
C ILE A 18 7.97 -6.86 5.78
N GLN A 19 6.92 -6.09 5.54
CA GLN A 19 5.71 -6.12 6.35
C GLN A 19 4.55 -6.80 5.60
N LEU A 20 3.90 -7.76 6.26
CA LEU A 20 2.72 -8.44 5.77
C LEU A 20 1.56 -8.31 6.77
N GLY A 21 0.56 -7.51 6.42
CA GLY A 21 -0.71 -7.44 7.14
C GLY A 21 -1.67 -8.54 6.70
N VAL A 22 -2.36 -9.18 7.65
CA VAL A 22 -3.48 -10.09 7.41
C VAL A 22 -4.62 -9.76 8.36
N MET A 23 -5.86 -9.87 7.90
CA MET A 23 -7.01 -9.76 8.79
C MET A 23 -7.15 -11.04 9.62
N ASP A 24 -7.04 -10.94 10.94
CA ASP A 24 -7.45 -12.01 11.84
C ASP A 24 -8.97 -11.98 11.97
N MET A 25 -9.63 -12.88 11.24
CA MET A 25 -11.09 -12.96 11.20
C MET A 25 -11.69 -13.33 12.57
N ALA A 26 -10.96 -14.03 13.44
CA ALA A 26 -11.47 -14.39 14.76
C ALA A 26 -11.50 -13.18 15.69
N ARG A 27 -10.56 -12.25 15.52
CA ARG A 27 -10.45 -11.03 16.35
C ARG A 27 -11.02 -9.78 15.68
N GLY A 28 -11.33 -9.85 14.38
CA GLY A 28 -11.75 -8.71 13.57
C GLY A 28 -10.69 -7.60 13.52
N LYS A 29 -9.39 -7.96 13.62
CA LYS A 29 -8.28 -7.00 13.68
C LYS A 29 -7.14 -7.41 12.75
N PRO A 30 -6.42 -6.45 12.15
CA PRO A 30 -5.22 -6.78 11.41
C PRO A 30 -4.12 -7.31 12.34
N VAL A 31 -3.39 -8.31 11.87
CA VAL A 31 -2.14 -8.80 12.45
C VAL A 31 -1.05 -8.55 11.43
N VAL A 32 0.04 -7.93 11.86
CA VAL A 32 1.18 -7.65 10.99
C VAL A 32 2.35 -8.55 11.34
N PHE A 33 2.85 -9.24 10.33
CA PHE A 33 4.09 -10.01 10.39
C PHE A 33 5.23 -9.17 9.82
N LEU A 34 6.35 -9.15 10.54
CA LEU A 34 7.55 -8.43 10.14
C LEU A 34 8.67 -9.45 9.86
N PHE A 35 9.13 -9.48 8.62
CA PHE A 35 10.29 -10.25 8.22
C PHE A 35 11.52 -9.34 8.34
N ASP A 36 12.22 -9.46 9.46
CA ASP A 36 13.34 -8.60 9.82
C ASP A 36 14.68 -9.14 9.32
N PHE A 37 15.02 -8.83 8.08
CA PHE A 37 16.28 -9.23 7.45
C PHE A 37 17.48 -8.45 8.02
N ALA A 38 17.28 -7.21 8.47
CA ALA A 38 18.33 -6.36 9.00
C ALA A 38 18.98 -6.92 10.29
N ARG A 39 18.22 -7.66 11.10
CA ARG A 39 18.69 -8.30 12.35
C ARG A 39 18.76 -9.83 12.28
N ALA A 40 18.07 -10.48 11.34
CA ALA A 40 18.15 -11.94 11.20
C ALA A 40 19.56 -12.41 10.82
N ALA A 41 19.97 -13.55 11.35
CA ALA A 41 21.24 -14.17 10.96
C ALA A 41 21.17 -14.64 9.49
N PRO A 42 22.28 -14.57 8.71
CA PRO A 42 22.27 -14.95 7.29
C PRO A 42 21.68 -16.33 7.00
N LYS A 43 21.92 -17.31 7.88
CA LYS A 43 21.36 -18.68 7.76
C LYS A 43 19.83 -18.73 7.83
N GLN A 44 19.17 -17.74 8.45
CA GLN A 44 17.72 -17.66 8.55
C GLN A 44 17.08 -17.02 7.32
N HIS A 45 17.85 -16.23 6.55
CA HIS A 45 17.34 -15.48 5.40
C HIS A 45 16.73 -16.42 4.35
N MET A 46 17.37 -17.56 4.07
CA MET A 46 16.84 -18.53 3.10
C MET A 46 15.44 -19.03 3.47
N GLY A 47 15.22 -19.35 4.76
CA GLY A 47 13.92 -19.80 5.25
C GLY A 47 12.86 -18.71 5.18
N MET A 48 13.24 -17.47 5.50
CA MET A 48 12.36 -16.29 5.39
C MET A 48 11.97 -16.01 3.93
N VAL A 49 12.93 -16.05 3.01
CA VAL A 49 12.70 -15.88 1.57
C VAL A 49 11.80 -16.99 1.03
N ALA A 50 12.03 -18.25 1.42
CA ALA A 50 11.17 -19.37 1.02
C ALA A 50 9.74 -19.21 1.53
N ALA A 51 9.56 -18.79 2.79
CA ALA A 51 8.23 -18.52 3.35
C ALA A 51 7.52 -17.38 2.61
N LEU A 52 8.21 -16.26 2.36
CA LEU A 52 7.68 -15.13 1.59
C LEU A 52 7.27 -15.56 0.18
N ARG A 53 8.13 -16.30 -0.52
CA ARG A 53 7.81 -16.82 -1.86
C ARG A 53 6.54 -17.68 -1.84
N SER A 54 6.40 -18.54 -0.84
CA SER A 54 5.20 -19.38 -0.68
C SER A 54 3.94 -18.55 -0.40
N ILE A 55 4.04 -17.50 0.42
CA ILE A 55 2.90 -16.66 0.77
C ILE A 55 2.46 -15.82 -0.44
N LEU A 56 3.42 -15.16 -1.10
CA LEU A 56 3.16 -14.24 -2.21
C LEU A 56 2.68 -14.94 -3.48
N ASN A 57 2.99 -16.23 -3.64
CA ASN A 57 2.55 -17.06 -4.77
C ASN A 57 1.38 -18.00 -4.43
N ASP A 58 0.73 -17.86 -3.27
CA ASP A 58 -0.48 -18.61 -2.98
C ASP A 58 -1.67 -18.03 -3.77
N LYS A 59 -2.08 -18.72 -4.84
CA LYS A 59 -3.20 -18.33 -5.71
C LYS A 59 -4.53 -18.07 -5.00
N ARG A 60 -4.70 -18.58 -3.78
CA ARG A 60 -5.92 -18.39 -2.99
C ARG A 60 -5.98 -17.01 -2.35
N ARG A 61 -4.86 -16.29 -2.28
CA ARG A 61 -4.75 -14.99 -1.61
C ARG A 61 -4.86 -13.85 -2.62
N THR A 62 -5.23 -12.69 -2.11
CA THR A 62 -5.16 -11.41 -2.82
C THR A 62 -4.09 -10.59 -2.10
N LEU A 63 -3.18 -9.98 -2.86
CA LEU A 63 -2.10 -9.17 -2.32
C LEU A 63 -2.45 -7.70 -2.44
N ALA A 64 -2.75 -7.05 -1.32
CA ALA A 64 -2.92 -5.60 -1.28
C ALA A 64 -1.56 -4.90 -1.11
N VAL A 65 -1.29 -3.90 -1.94
CA VAL A 65 -0.09 -3.04 -1.90
C VAL A 65 -0.49 -1.57 -2.10
N HIS A 66 0.43 -0.65 -1.83
CA HIS A 66 0.25 0.75 -2.15
C HIS A 66 1.43 1.25 -2.99
N ALA A 67 1.18 1.60 -4.26
CA ALA A 67 2.24 1.94 -5.21
C ALA A 67 3.35 0.85 -5.30
N GLY A 68 2.95 -0.42 -5.17
CA GLY A 68 3.84 -1.54 -4.85
C GLY A 68 4.68 -2.06 -6.01
N LYS A 69 4.64 -1.43 -7.19
CA LYS A 69 5.44 -1.83 -8.36
C LYS A 69 6.91 -1.93 -8.01
N ARG A 70 7.44 -0.92 -7.32
CA ARG A 70 8.86 -0.88 -6.92
C ARG A 70 9.20 -2.01 -5.96
N ASP A 71 8.33 -2.29 -5.00
CA ASP A 71 8.52 -3.34 -4.01
C ASP A 71 8.59 -4.71 -4.68
N ILE A 72 7.67 -4.97 -5.61
CA ILE A 72 7.66 -6.21 -6.40
C ILE A 72 8.94 -6.35 -7.24
N ASP A 73 9.41 -5.27 -7.87
CA ASP A 73 10.65 -5.29 -8.64
C ASP A 73 11.87 -5.57 -7.73
N VAL A 74 11.89 -5.01 -6.53
CA VAL A 74 12.94 -5.21 -5.53
C VAL A 74 12.94 -6.64 -4.99
N LEU A 75 11.77 -7.26 -4.76
CA LEU A 75 11.67 -8.67 -4.37
C LEU A 75 12.31 -9.60 -5.40
N LYS A 76 12.08 -9.33 -6.69
CA LYS A 76 12.70 -10.10 -7.77
C LYS A 76 14.21 -9.90 -7.78
N PHE A 77 14.68 -8.67 -7.66
CA PHE A 77 16.11 -8.37 -7.73
C PHE A 77 16.91 -8.86 -6.52
N ALA A 78 16.41 -8.62 -5.30
CA ALA A 78 17.14 -8.90 -4.07
C ALA A 78 16.99 -10.35 -3.61
N PHE A 79 15.82 -10.96 -3.81
CA PHE A 79 15.49 -12.28 -3.26
C PHE A 79 15.10 -13.33 -4.31
N ASP A 80 15.13 -12.99 -5.61
CA ASP A 80 14.65 -13.85 -6.68
C ASP A 80 13.23 -14.39 -6.40
N ILE A 81 12.35 -13.48 -5.95
CA ILE A 81 10.94 -13.74 -5.77
C ILE A 81 10.17 -13.05 -6.89
N GLN A 82 9.70 -13.84 -7.86
CA GLN A 82 8.73 -13.39 -8.85
C GLN A 82 7.31 -13.68 -8.34
N VAL A 83 6.48 -12.65 -8.23
CA VAL A 83 5.04 -12.79 -7.93
C VAL A 83 4.35 -13.29 -9.20
N GLN A 84 3.78 -14.49 -9.13
CA GLN A 84 3.23 -15.21 -10.29
C GLN A 84 1.80 -14.78 -10.64
N HIS A 85 0.99 -14.45 -9.63
CA HIS A 85 -0.43 -14.13 -9.78
C HIS A 85 -0.66 -12.62 -9.74
N VAL A 86 -0.15 -11.90 -10.75
CA VAL A 86 -0.23 -10.44 -10.84
C VAL A 86 -1.67 -9.92 -10.93
N ASP A 87 -2.59 -10.73 -11.45
CA ASP A 87 -4.03 -10.49 -11.49
C ASP A 87 -4.69 -10.47 -10.10
N ARG A 88 -4.00 -11.00 -9.09
CA ARG A 88 -4.43 -11.03 -7.68
C ARG A 88 -3.81 -9.91 -6.85
N ILE A 89 -3.14 -8.95 -7.49
CA ILE A 89 -2.56 -7.79 -6.82
C ILE A 89 -3.55 -6.63 -6.88
N VAL A 90 -3.91 -6.09 -5.73
CA VAL A 90 -4.70 -4.86 -5.62
C VAL A 90 -3.78 -3.74 -5.17
N ASP A 91 -3.44 -2.85 -6.10
CA ASP A 91 -2.69 -1.63 -5.77
C ASP A 91 -3.66 -0.50 -5.41
N THR A 92 -3.67 -0.12 -4.14
CA THR A 92 -4.55 0.92 -3.60
C THR A 92 -4.31 2.29 -4.23
N GLN A 93 -3.09 2.60 -4.70
CA GLN A 93 -2.83 3.85 -5.42
C GLN A 93 -3.48 3.85 -6.81
N LEU A 94 -3.46 2.72 -7.52
CA LEU A 94 -4.14 2.58 -8.80
C LEU A 94 -5.67 2.63 -8.64
N LYS A 95 -6.20 1.95 -7.62
CA LYS A 95 -7.63 1.99 -7.29
C LYS A 95 -8.08 3.40 -6.89
N TYR A 96 -7.28 4.11 -6.11
CA TYR A 96 -7.56 5.50 -5.74
C TYR A 96 -7.67 6.41 -6.97
N LYS A 97 -6.76 6.26 -7.93
CA LYS A 97 -6.80 6.99 -9.20
C LYS A 97 -8.04 6.64 -10.02
N GLU A 98 -8.34 5.35 -10.20
CA GLU A 98 -9.55 4.90 -10.91
C GLU A 98 -10.83 5.49 -10.28
N TRP A 99 -10.91 5.46 -8.95
CA TRP A 99 -12.03 6.04 -8.20
C TRP A 99 -12.16 7.55 -8.45
N ALA A 100 -11.05 8.30 -8.41
CA ALA A 100 -11.05 9.74 -8.68
C ALA A 100 -11.49 10.07 -10.11
N GLU A 101 -10.99 9.34 -11.11
CA GLU A 101 -11.35 9.53 -12.52
C GLU A 101 -12.85 9.25 -12.77
N LEU A 102 -13.37 8.15 -12.21
CA LEU A 102 -14.80 7.82 -12.30
C LEU A 102 -15.66 8.88 -11.61
N SER A 103 -15.17 9.46 -10.52
CA SER A 103 -15.88 10.52 -9.79
C SER A 103 -15.98 11.81 -10.62
N VAL A 104 -14.93 12.18 -11.34
CA VAL A 104 -14.95 13.30 -12.29
C VAL A 104 -15.97 13.03 -13.41
N ALA A 105 -15.94 11.84 -14.00
CA ALA A 105 -16.88 11.45 -15.03
C ALA A 105 -18.34 11.48 -14.54
N ALA A 106 -18.60 10.98 -13.32
CA ALA A 106 -19.94 10.97 -12.73
C ALA A 106 -20.48 12.37 -12.46
N ARG A 107 -19.63 13.29 -11.98
CA ARG A 107 -20.01 14.70 -11.80
C ARG A 107 -20.36 15.41 -13.10
N ALA A 108 -19.62 15.13 -14.18
CA ALA A 108 -19.87 15.77 -15.46
C ALA A 108 -21.24 15.40 -16.06
N ILE A 109 -21.82 14.27 -15.65
CA ILE A 109 -23.09 13.79 -16.21
C ILE A 109 -24.27 13.76 -15.21
N SER A 110 -24.01 13.83 -13.90
CA SER A 110 -25.05 13.80 -12.89
C SER A 110 -25.65 15.18 -12.63
N THR A 111 -26.97 15.23 -12.44
CA THR A 111 -27.72 16.40 -11.94
C THR A 111 -28.25 16.20 -10.52
N THR A 112 -27.95 15.07 -9.88
CA THR A 112 -28.53 14.69 -8.56
C THR A 112 -27.48 14.28 -7.54
N ASN A 113 -27.73 14.60 -6.27
CA ASN A 113 -26.83 14.28 -5.15
C ASN A 113 -26.67 12.76 -4.92
N LYS A 114 -27.72 11.97 -5.19
CA LYS A 114 -27.70 10.51 -5.00
C LYS A 114 -26.68 9.82 -5.90
N ALA A 115 -26.50 10.31 -7.13
CA ALA A 115 -25.49 9.78 -8.05
C ALA A 115 -24.05 10.19 -7.68
N LEU A 116 -23.87 11.08 -6.70
CA LEU A 116 -22.57 11.59 -6.25
C LEU A 116 -22.12 11.03 -4.89
N GLU A 117 -22.93 10.19 -4.24
CA GLU A 117 -22.68 9.65 -2.89
C GLU A 117 -21.32 8.94 -2.77
N HIS A 118 -20.90 8.25 -3.82
CA HIS A 118 -19.64 7.50 -3.84
C HIS A 118 -18.48 8.25 -4.50
N CYS A 119 -18.66 9.50 -4.89
CA CYS A 119 -17.62 10.29 -5.56
C CYS A 119 -16.53 10.73 -4.59
N ALA A 120 -15.27 10.66 -5.04
CA ALA A 120 -14.15 11.34 -4.40
C ALA A 120 -14.41 12.84 -4.34
N PRO A 121 -14.07 13.58 -3.26
CA PRO A 121 -14.20 15.03 -3.18
C PRO A 121 -13.62 15.75 -4.40
N SER A 122 -14.15 16.93 -4.76
CA SER A 122 -13.66 17.70 -5.93
C SER A 122 -12.21 18.18 -5.78
N THR A 123 -11.68 18.16 -4.56
CA THR A 123 -10.28 18.47 -4.23
C THR A 123 -9.31 17.33 -4.54
N VAL A 124 -9.81 16.13 -4.88
CA VAL A 124 -8.97 14.99 -5.26
C VAL A 124 -8.56 15.12 -6.72
N ASP A 125 -7.26 15.27 -6.97
CA ASP A 125 -6.66 15.29 -8.30
C ASP A 125 -6.32 13.86 -8.77
N PRO A 126 -6.97 13.34 -9.83
CA PRO A 126 -6.67 12.01 -10.38
C PRO A 126 -5.30 11.90 -11.04
N ALA A 127 -4.66 13.02 -11.41
CA ALA A 127 -3.34 13.01 -12.04
C ALA A 127 -2.20 12.85 -11.03
N ARG A 128 -2.44 13.15 -9.75
CA ARG A 128 -1.42 13.16 -8.71
C ARG A 128 -1.29 11.80 -8.02
N THR A 129 -0.05 11.37 -7.78
CA THR A 129 0.21 10.22 -6.90
C THR A 129 -0.15 10.59 -5.46
N ALA A 130 -1.06 9.84 -4.85
CA ALA A 130 -1.42 9.99 -3.44
C ALA A 130 -0.51 9.09 -2.59
N GLY A 131 -0.01 9.61 -1.48
CA GLY A 131 0.66 8.76 -0.49
C GLY A 131 -0.37 7.96 0.30
N LEU A 132 0.08 6.89 0.98
CA LEU A 132 -0.79 5.98 1.72
C LEU A 132 -1.74 6.71 2.69
N ASN A 133 -1.22 7.63 3.52
CA ASN A 133 -2.06 8.39 4.45
C ASN A 133 -3.20 9.16 3.75
N THR A 134 -2.96 9.73 2.57
CA THR A 134 -4.01 10.41 1.80
C THR A 134 -5.09 9.43 1.36
N VAL A 135 -4.71 8.24 0.90
CA VAL A 135 -5.64 7.19 0.50
C VAL A 135 -6.44 6.68 1.71
N LEU A 136 -5.79 6.45 2.86
CA LEU A 136 -6.44 6.02 4.09
C LEU A 136 -7.47 7.06 4.56
N THR A 137 -7.10 8.33 4.65
CA THR A 137 -8.03 9.41 5.03
C THR A 137 -9.22 9.48 4.07
N ALA A 138 -9.00 9.34 2.76
CA ALA A 138 -10.09 9.34 1.78
C ALA A 138 -11.04 8.14 1.95
N CYS A 139 -10.54 7.01 2.46
CA CYS A 139 -11.34 5.84 2.81
C CYS A 139 -12.04 5.97 4.18
N GLY A 140 -11.80 7.05 4.94
CA GLY A 140 -12.29 7.20 6.31
C GLY A 140 -11.52 6.35 7.33
N LEU A 141 -10.30 5.95 6.98
CA LEU A 141 -9.39 5.16 7.81
C LEU A 141 -8.38 6.06 8.51
N GLN A 142 -7.78 5.55 9.59
CA GLN A 142 -6.81 6.31 10.38
C GLN A 142 -5.52 6.49 9.58
N ALA A 143 -4.95 7.70 9.62
CA ALA A 143 -3.64 7.97 9.03
C ALA A 143 -2.51 7.62 10.01
N ASN A 144 -1.34 7.27 9.50
CA ASN A 144 -0.19 6.92 10.33
C ASN A 144 0.31 8.16 11.09
N GLU A 145 0.13 8.18 12.41
CA GLU A 145 0.50 9.29 13.30
C GLU A 145 2.03 9.51 13.33
N HIS A 146 2.81 8.46 13.07
CA HIS A 146 4.27 8.52 13.04
C HIS A 146 4.82 9.08 11.72
N LYS A 147 3.97 9.31 10.70
CA LYS A 147 4.41 9.69 9.35
C LYS A 147 5.19 11.00 9.32
N GLU A 148 4.77 12.00 10.08
CA GLU A 148 5.47 13.29 10.12
C GLU A 148 6.86 13.16 10.75
N THR A 149 6.94 12.43 11.86
CA THR A 149 8.21 12.14 12.55
C THR A 149 9.16 11.40 11.62
N MET A 150 8.69 10.33 10.98
CA MET A 150 9.51 9.54 10.05
C MET A 150 9.89 10.32 8.79
N THR A 151 9.01 11.18 8.27
CA THR A 151 9.36 12.08 7.16
C THR A 151 10.52 13.02 7.52
N LYS A 152 10.54 13.55 8.75
CA LYS A 152 11.65 14.39 9.24
C LYS A 152 12.95 13.58 9.36
N VAL A 153 12.87 12.35 9.86
CA VAL A 153 14.01 11.41 9.92
C VAL A 153 14.58 11.14 8.52
N TYR A 154 13.72 10.79 7.56
CA TYR A 154 14.13 10.54 6.17
C TYR A 154 14.67 11.79 5.48
N LYS A 155 14.18 13.00 5.78
CA LYS A 155 14.72 14.24 5.18
C LYS A 155 16.13 14.57 5.67
N LYS A 156 16.41 14.39 6.96
CA LYS A 156 17.77 14.62 7.54
C LYS A 156 18.84 13.69 6.95
N ARG A 157 18.40 12.58 6.35
CA ARG A 157 19.23 11.50 5.79
C ARG A 157 19.90 11.85 4.46
N ASN A 158 19.35 12.76 3.66
CA ASN A 158 19.79 13.03 2.28
C ASN A 158 21.21 13.63 2.13
N HIS A 159 22.07 13.51 3.15
CA HIS A 159 23.40 14.13 3.23
C HIS A 159 24.54 13.14 3.54
N GLY A 160 24.32 11.82 3.58
CA GLY A 160 25.36 10.82 3.93
C GLY A 160 25.65 9.77 2.83
N PRO A 161 26.87 9.22 2.73
CA PRO A 161 27.28 8.27 1.68
C PRO A 161 26.84 6.81 1.91
N VAL A 162 26.30 6.47 3.08
CA VAL A 162 25.86 5.11 3.42
C VAL A 162 24.41 5.14 3.88
N TRP A 163 23.58 4.25 3.33
CA TRP A 163 22.19 4.08 3.73
C TRP A 163 22.13 3.38 5.10
N PRO A 164 21.71 4.06 6.20
CA PRO A 164 21.52 3.37 7.47
C PRO A 164 20.43 2.30 7.35
N LYS A 165 20.59 1.23 8.13
CA LYS A 165 19.55 0.20 8.26
C LYS A 165 18.28 0.82 8.83
N PHE A 166 17.14 0.22 8.53
CA PHE A 166 15.82 0.67 9.02
C PHE A 166 15.81 0.84 10.54
N TRP A 167 16.29 -0.18 11.27
CA TRP A 167 16.47 -0.10 12.71
C TRP A 167 17.65 0.76 13.11
N ASP A 168 18.14 1.72 12.35
CA ASP A 168 19.09 2.74 12.83
C ASP A 168 18.57 4.15 12.55
N LEU A 169 17.40 4.25 11.91
CA LEU A 169 16.78 5.53 11.53
C LEU A 169 16.33 6.35 12.74
N HIS A 170 15.92 5.69 13.82
CA HIS A 170 15.41 6.37 15.01
C HIS A 170 15.76 5.62 16.30
N LYS A 171 16.04 6.35 17.38
CA LYS A 171 16.40 5.78 18.69
C LYS A 171 15.26 4.98 19.32
N ASP A 172 14.03 5.40 19.08
CA ASP A 172 12.83 4.71 19.55
C ASP A 172 12.46 3.59 18.57
N ARG A 173 12.65 2.34 19.03
CA ARG A 173 12.35 1.14 18.24
C ARG A 173 10.87 0.82 18.16
N THR A 174 10.09 1.21 19.18
CA THR A 174 8.64 1.03 19.19
C THR A 174 8.02 1.90 18.12
N LEU A 175 8.47 3.16 18.00
CA LEU A 175 8.03 4.05 16.92
C LEU A 175 8.30 3.45 15.52
N LEU A 176 9.50 2.90 15.29
CA LEU A 176 9.84 2.27 14.01
C LEU A 176 8.97 1.04 13.73
N LEU A 177 8.70 0.24 14.77
CA LEU A 177 7.87 -0.94 14.68
C LEU A 177 6.43 -0.58 14.32
N GLU A 178 5.84 0.38 15.04
CA GLU A 178 4.48 0.87 14.82
C GLU A 178 4.35 1.52 13.45
N TYR A 179 5.32 2.36 13.06
CA TYR A 179 5.35 2.97 11.74
C TYR A 179 5.33 1.93 10.62
N ALA A 180 6.23 0.94 10.67
CA ALA A 180 6.30 -0.15 9.69
C ALA A 180 5.04 -1.01 9.68
N ALA A 181 4.47 -1.30 10.85
CA ALA A 181 3.26 -2.11 10.94
C ALA A 181 2.05 -1.39 10.32
N PHE A 182 1.93 -0.09 10.57
CA PHE A 182 0.83 0.73 10.07
C PHE A 182 0.80 0.81 8.55
N ASP A 183 1.95 0.77 7.87
CA ASP A 183 1.99 0.84 6.40
C ASP A 183 1.25 -0.34 5.72
N VAL A 184 0.92 -1.41 6.47
CA VAL A 184 0.20 -2.58 5.94
C VAL A 184 -1.06 -2.98 6.70
N ASP A 185 -1.35 -2.38 7.85
CA ASP A 185 -2.43 -2.84 8.74
C ASP A 185 -3.84 -2.58 8.14
N GLN A 186 -4.01 -1.46 7.45
CA GLN A 186 -5.27 -1.00 6.89
C GLN A 186 -5.35 -1.10 5.36
N LEU A 187 -4.30 -1.63 4.69
CA LEU A 187 -4.26 -1.72 3.23
C LEU A 187 -5.40 -2.56 2.64
N VAL A 188 -5.75 -3.67 3.29
CA VAL A 188 -6.84 -4.54 2.83
C VAL A 188 -8.19 -3.81 2.95
N GLN A 189 -8.43 -3.14 4.08
CA GLN A 189 -9.66 -2.36 4.28
C GLN A 189 -9.76 -1.20 3.28
N ALA A 190 -8.65 -0.51 3.01
CA ALA A 190 -8.60 0.56 2.02
C ALA A 190 -8.91 0.02 0.61
N ALA A 191 -8.34 -1.13 0.24
CA ALA A 191 -8.63 -1.79 -1.02
C ALA A 191 -10.13 -2.13 -1.14
N ASP A 192 -10.71 -2.77 -0.13
CA ASP A 192 -12.14 -3.15 -0.12
C ASP A 192 -13.07 -1.93 -0.28
N ILE A 193 -12.79 -0.84 0.44
CA ILE A 193 -13.57 0.40 0.38
C ILE A 193 -13.49 1.02 -1.03
N LEU A 194 -12.29 1.09 -1.61
CA LEU A 194 -12.09 1.65 -2.95
C LEU A 194 -12.82 0.80 -4.00
N GLU A 195 -12.70 -0.53 -3.93
CA GLU A 195 -13.37 -1.42 -4.88
C GLU A 195 -14.90 -1.33 -4.79
N MET A 196 -15.45 -1.25 -3.57
CA MET A 196 -16.87 -1.02 -3.35
C MET A 196 -17.33 0.29 -4.00
N ARG A 197 -16.62 1.41 -3.76
CA ARG A 197 -16.95 2.73 -4.31
C ARG A 197 -16.85 2.75 -5.84
N ILE A 198 -15.80 2.14 -6.40
CA ILE A 198 -15.61 1.99 -7.85
C ILE A 198 -16.77 1.21 -8.47
N LYS A 199 -17.15 0.08 -7.87
CA LYS A 199 -18.26 -0.75 -8.35
C LYS A 199 -19.57 0.04 -8.36
N ALA A 200 -19.86 0.78 -7.30
CA ALA A 200 -21.05 1.61 -7.21
C ALA A 200 -21.05 2.75 -8.24
N LEU A 201 -19.92 3.45 -8.42
CA LEU A 201 -19.80 4.50 -9.43
C LEU A 201 -19.96 3.98 -10.85
N LYS A 202 -19.39 2.81 -11.17
CA LYS A 202 -19.59 2.17 -12.49
C LYS A 202 -21.07 1.87 -12.75
N ALA A 203 -21.80 1.36 -11.76
CA ALA A 203 -23.23 1.11 -11.86
C ALA A 203 -24.02 2.42 -12.08
N THR A 204 -23.72 3.47 -11.31
CA THR A 204 -24.34 4.80 -11.46
C THR A 204 -24.09 5.39 -12.85
N LEU A 205 -22.85 5.35 -13.33
CA LEU A 205 -22.49 5.84 -14.67
C LEU A 205 -23.24 5.09 -15.78
N ALA A 206 -23.41 3.78 -15.65
CA ALA A 206 -24.17 2.98 -16.61
C ALA A 206 -25.65 3.40 -16.64
N MET A 207 -26.26 3.65 -15.48
CA MET A 207 -27.66 4.13 -15.40
C MET A 207 -27.82 5.53 -16.00
N LEU A 208 -26.93 6.47 -15.66
CA LEU A 208 -26.98 7.84 -16.16
C LEU A 208 -26.81 7.92 -17.68
N LYS A 209 -25.98 7.05 -18.27
CA LYS A 209 -25.83 6.96 -19.73
C LYS A 209 -27.09 6.45 -20.42
N LYS A 210 -27.76 5.44 -19.85
CA LYS A 210 -29.03 4.91 -20.39
C LYS A 210 -30.18 5.92 -20.32
N GLY A 211 -30.22 6.77 -19.30
CA GLY A 211 -31.25 7.81 -19.18
C GLY A 211 -31.10 8.98 -20.17
N ARG A 212 -29.99 9.02 -20.94
CA ARG A 212 -29.70 10.06 -21.94
C ARG A 212 -29.83 9.57 -23.39
N SER A 213 -29.96 8.26 -23.61
CA SER A 213 -30.18 7.63 -24.93
C SER A 213 -31.67 7.46 -25.20
#